data_AF-A0A645F8R0-F1
#
_entry.id   AF-A0A645F8R0-F1
#
_cell.length_a   1.000
_cell.length_b   1.000
_cell.length_c   1.000
_cell.angle_alpha   90.00
_cell.angle_beta   90.00
_cell.angle_gamma   90.00
#
_symmetry.space_group_name_H-M   'P 1'
#
loop_
_entity.id
_entity.type
_entity.pdbx_description
1 polymer ?
#
loop_
_entity_poly.entity_id
_entity_poly.type
_entity_poly.pdbx_seq_one_letter_code
_entity_poly.pdbx_strand_id
1 'polypeptide(L)'
;MYQHKKVYNQTQYPFSLIENPIQNYQKGICPVVEEMYEKKLVIADVCRLPYTTKDVDDFLTAIKKVWNSREKLHDYEKNNLSSS
;
A
#
# COMPACT_ATOMS: atom_id res chain seq x y z
N MET A 1 4.14 -5.95 -11.81
CA MET A 1 3.49 -6.09 -13.13
C MET A 1 4.25 -5.35 -14.22
N TYR A 2 4.24 -4.00 -14.26
CA TYR A 2 4.82 -3.19 -15.35
C TYR A 2 6.35 -3.24 -15.44
N GLN A 3 7.07 -3.07 -14.33
CA GLN A 3 8.54 -3.21 -14.31
C GLN A 3 9.00 -4.59 -14.80
N HIS A 4 8.29 -5.63 -14.38
CA HIS A 4 8.57 -7.02 -14.73
C HIS A 4 7.96 -7.44 -16.09
N LYS A 5 7.21 -6.55 -16.75
CA LYS A 5 6.55 -6.74 -18.04
C LYS A 5 5.76 -8.04 -18.17
N LYS A 6 5.00 -8.42 -17.13
CA LYS A 6 4.13 -9.61 -17.11
C LYS A 6 2.72 -9.20 -16.75
N VAL A 7 1.79 -9.30 -17.70
CA VAL A 7 0.35 -9.05 -17.51
C VAL A 7 -0.45 -10.33 -17.60
N TYR A 8 -0.27 -11.09 -18.69
CA TYR A 8 -1.06 -12.28 -18.97
C TYR A 8 -0.21 -13.54 -18.91
N ASN A 9 -0.65 -14.50 -18.09
CA ASN A 9 -0.07 -15.82 -17.94
C ASN A 9 1.47 -15.75 -17.71
N GLN A 10 2.21 -16.74 -18.20
CA GLN A 10 3.67 -16.76 -18.18
C GLN A 10 4.30 -15.98 -19.35
N THR A 11 3.52 -15.14 -20.04
CA THR A 11 3.98 -14.41 -21.24
C THR A 11 4.33 -12.96 -20.92
N GLN A 12 5.07 -12.32 -21.84
CA GLN A 12 5.36 -10.89 -21.81
C GLN A 12 4.35 -10.05 -22.60
N TYR A 13 3.24 -10.65 -23.07
CA TYR A 13 2.18 -9.92 -23.76
C TYR A 13 1.47 -8.96 -22.77
N PRO A 14 1.12 -7.72 -23.18
CA PRO A 14 1.30 -7.13 -24.52
C PRO A 14 2.63 -6.39 -24.71
N PHE A 15 3.53 -6.38 -23.73
CA PHE A 15 4.78 -5.63 -23.79
C PHE A 15 5.76 -6.15 -24.86
N SER A 16 5.61 -7.40 -25.29
CA SER A 16 6.35 -7.97 -26.44
C SER A 16 6.01 -7.32 -27.79
N LEU A 17 4.91 -6.56 -27.88
CA LEU A 17 4.51 -5.83 -29.10
C LEU A 17 5.25 -4.48 -29.26
N ILE A 18 6.06 -4.09 -28.28
CA ILE A 18 6.77 -2.81 -28.28
C ILE A 18 8.25 -3.09 -28.60
N GLU A 19 8.71 -2.66 -29.77
CA GLU A 19 10.08 -2.93 -30.24
C GLU A 19 11.15 -2.25 -29.37
N ASN A 20 10.90 -1.02 -28.90
CA ASN A 20 11.85 -0.21 -28.13
C ASN A 20 11.21 0.39 -26.87
N PRO A 21 11.05 -0.38 -25.79
CA PRO A 21 10.49 0.10 -24.53
C PRO A 21 11.46 1.03 -23.78
N ILE A 22 11.07 2.29 -23.56
CA ILE A 22 11.92 3.35 -22.94
C ILE A 22 11.70 3.46 -21.41
N GLN A 23 10.94 2.55 -20.78
CA GLN A 23 10.58 2.73 -19.37
C GLN A 23 11.78 2.54 -18.43
N ASN A 24 12.08 3.58 -17.63
CA ASN A 24 13.06 3.53 -16.54
C ASN A 24 12.33 3.37 -15.19
N TYR A 25 12.73 2.36 -14.41
CA TYR A 25 12.20 2.07 -13.07
C TYR A 25 13.31 2.15 -11.99
N GLN A 26 14.41 2.86 -12.27
CA GLN A 26 15.45 3.09 -11.29
C GLN A 26 14.91 3.83 -10.07
N LYS A 27 15.38 3.45 -8.88
CA LYS A 27 15.05 4.16 -7.65
C LYS A 27 15.66 5.56 -7.68
N GLY A 28 14.94 6.55 -7.15
CA GLY A 28 15.36 7.94 -7.07
C GLY A 28 14.90 8.81 -8.23
N ILE A 29 14.27 8.25 -9.27
CA ILE A 29 13.73 9.05 -10.40
C ILE A 29 12.47 9.85 -10.00
N CYS A 30 11.76 9.39 -8.97
CA CYS A 30 10.55 10.01 -8.44
C CYS A 30 10.60 10.11 -6.91
N PRO A 31 11.55 10.86 -6.33
CA PRO A 31 11.90 10.78 -4.91
C PRO A 31 10.74 11.13 -3.98
N VAL A 32 9.88 12.08 -4.38
CA VAL A 32 8.69 12.47 -3.60
C VAL A 32 7.68 11.32 -3.55
N VAL A 33 7.42 10.67 -4.70
CA VAL A 33 6.47 9.56 -4.78
C VAL A 33 7.00 8.36 -4.01
N GLU A 34 8.29 8.08 -4.11
CA GLU A 34 8.97 7.02 -3.38
C GLU A 34 8.88 7.26 -1.86
N GLU A 35 9.18 8.47 -1.39
CA GLU A 35 9.06 8.80 0.03
C GLU A 35 7.60 8.70 0.53
N MET A 36 6.64 9.17 -0.27
CA MET A 36 5.23 9.04 0.05
C MET A 36 4.84 7.56 0.20
N TYR A 37 5.17 6.74 -0.80
CA TYR A 37 4.81 5.32 -0.82
C TYR A 37 5.51 4.52 0.29
N GLU A 38 6.80 4.78 0.54
CA GLU A 38 7.60 3.99 1.48
C GLU A 38 7.38 4.40 2.94
N LYS A 39 7.02 5.66 3.22
CA LYS A 39 7.10 6.20 4.60
C LYS A 39 5.89 6.99 5.06
N LYS A 40 5.15 7.65 4.18
CA LYS A 40 4.16 8.67 4.59
C LYS A 40 2.72 8.26 4.32
N LEU A 41 2.48 7.39 3.36
CA LEU A 41 1.16 7.03 2.89
C LEU A 41 0.81 5.59 3.26
N VAL A 42 -0.38 5.41 3.83
CA VAL A 42 -1.02 4.10 3.97
C VAL A 42 -2.19 4.06 3.00
N ILE A 43 -2.18 3.09 2.09
CA ILE A 43 -3.21 2.93 1.06
C ILE A 43 -4.05 1.71 1.42
N ALA A 44 -5.37 1.86 1.34
CA ALA A 44 -6.32 0.75 1.47
C ALA A 44 -7.33 0.81 0.32
N ASP A 45 -7.59 -0.34 -0.29
CA ASP A 45 -8.52 -0.50 -1.41
C ASP A 45 -9.98 -0.57 -0.94
N VAL A 46 -10.42 0.44 -0.17
CA VAL A 46 -11.77 0.51 0.43
C VAL A 46 -12.76 1.30 -0.43
N CYS A 47 -12.28 2.14 -1.34
CA CYS A 47 -13.11 2.92 -2.26
C CYS A 47 -13.31 2.18 -3.60
N ARG A 48 -13.82 0.95 -3.53
CA ARG A 48 -14.11 0.13 -4.73
C ARG A 48 -15.37 -0.68 -4.55
N LEU A 49 -15.98 -1.12 -5.65
CA LEU A 49 -17.09 -2.07 -5.57
C LEU A 49 -16.62 -3.39 -4.93
N PRO A 50 -17.44 -4.04 -4.08
CA PRO A 50 -18.85 -3.73 -3.78
C PRO A 50 -19.07 -2.83 -2.55
N TYR A 51 -18.04 -2.14 -2.05
CA TYR A 51 -18.14 -1.37 -0.80
C TYR A 51 -19.10 -0.18 -0.92
N THR A 52 -19.90 0.00 0.11
CA THR A 52 -20.83 1.12 0.29
C THR A 52 -20.16 2.26 1.04
N THR A 53 -20.78 3.44 1.02
CA THR A 53 -20.34 4.57 1.87
C THR A 53 -20.27 4.18 3.34
N LYS A 54 -21.19 3.34 3.81
CA LYS A 54 -21.20 2.86 5.20
C LYS A 54 -19.96 2.01 5.52
N ASP A 55 -19.53 1.15 4.60
CA ASP A 55 -18.31 0.35 4.79
C ASP A 55 -17.07 1.24 4.92
N VAL A 56 -17.02 2.32 4.14
CA VAL A 56 -15.96 3.34 4.23
C VAL A 56 -16.02 4.07 5.57
N ASP A 57 -17.20 4.47 6.03
CA ASP A 57 -17.38 5.14 7.33
C ASP A 57 -16.99 4.25 8.52
N ASP A 58 -17.35 2.98 8.47
CA ASP A 58 -17.00 1.98 9.49
C ASP A 58 -15.47 1.76 9.50
N PHE A 59 -14.83 1.72 8.33
CA PHE A 59 -13.37 1.65 8.19
C PHE A 59 -12.68 2.89 8.78
N LEU A 60 -13.17 4.09 8.47
CA LEU A 60 -12.65 5.35 9.04
C LEU A 60 -12.79 5.38 10.57
N THR A 61 -13.91 4.86 11.09
CA THR A 61 -14.16 4.75 12.53
C THR A 61 -13.15 3.82 13.20
N ALA A 62 -12.89 2.66 12.60
CA ALA A 62 -11.88 1.72 13.08
C ALA A 62 -10.48 2.33 13.10
N ILE A 63 -10.07 3.02 12.03
CA ILE A 63 -8.77 3.72 11.96
C ILE A 63 -8.67 4.75 13.09
N LYS A 64 -9.68 5.60 13.26
CA LYS A 64 -9.68 6.63 14.32
C LYS A 64 -9.54 6.00 15.71
N LYS A 65 -10.23 4.89 15.98
CA LYS A 65 -10.12 4.17 17.25
C LYS A 65 -8.69 3.69 17.51
N VAL A 66 -8.06 3.05 16.53
CA VAL A 66 -6.68 2.56 16.64
C VAL A 66 -5.71 3.72 16.83
N TRP A 67 -5.83 4.76 15.99
CA TRP A 67 -4.95 5.92 16.03
C TRP A 67 -4.99 6.66 17.38
N ASN A 68 -6.18 6.84 17.93
CA ASN A 68 -6.37 7.48 19.23
C ASN A 68 -5.94 6.60 20.40
N SER A 69 -5.88 5.28 20.20
CA SER A 69 -5.46 4.32 21.23
C SER A 69 -3.99 3.92 21.12
N ARG A 70 -3.24 4.47 20.16
CA ARG A 70 -1.87 4.02 19.81
C ARG A 70 -0.91 4.00 21.00
N GLU A 71 -0.98 4.98 21.90
CA GLU A 71 -0.09 5.07 23.07
C GLU A 71 -0.40 3.95 24.05
N LYS A 72 -1.69 3.74 24.35
CA LYS A 72 -2.13 2.62 25.21
C LYS A 72 -1.77 1.26 24.61
N LEU A 73 -1.87 1.12 23.29
CA LEU A 73 -1.47 -0.11 22.58
C LEU A 73 0.03 -0.35 22.68
N HIS A 74 0.85 0.69 22.49
CA HIS A 74 2.30 0.63 22.65
C HIS A 74 2.71 0.28 24.08
N ASP A 75 2.07 0.89 25.09
CA ASP A 75 2.33 0.60 26.49
C ASP A 75 1.92 -0.82 26.86
N TYR A 76 0.77 -1.28 26.35
CA TYR A 76 0.33 -2.66 26.50
C TYR A 76 1.34 -3.64 25.90
N GLU A 77 1.82 -3.38 24.69
CA GLU A 77 2.83 -4.23 24.02
C GLU A 77 4.10 -4.30 24.87
N LYS A 78 4.63 -3.14 25.29
CA LYS A 78 5.84 -3.07 26.12
C LYS A 78 5.70 -3.88 27.40
N ASN A 79 4.59 -3.73 28.13
CA ASN A 79 4.40 -4.38 29.43
C ASN A 79 4.15 -5.89 29.32
N ASN A 80 3.55 -6.36 28.23
CA ASN A 80 3.20 -7.78 28.06
C ASN A 80 4.27 -8.60 27.31
N LEU A 81 5.11 -7.97 26.48
CA LEU A 81 6.21 -8.65 25.78
C LEU A 81 7.58 -8.51 26.46
N SER A 82 7.80 -7.52 27.33
CA SER A 82 9.03 -7.44 28.14
C SER A 82 9.04 -8.40 29.34
N SER A 83 7.99 -9.21 29.49
CA SER A 83 7.84 -10.20 30.56
C SER A 83 8.01 -11.64 30.04
N SER A 84 8.52 -11.84 28.81
CA SER A 84 8.84 -13.14 28.20
C SER A 84 10.29 -13.21 27.72
#